data_AF-A0A812ZG73-F1
#
_entry.id   AF-A0A812ZG73-F1
#
_cell.length_a   1.000
_cell.length_b   1.000
_cell.length_c   1.000
_cell.angle_alpha   90.00
_cell.angle_beta   90.00
_cell.angle_gamma   90.00
#
_symmetry.space_group_name_H-M   'P 1'
#
loop_
_entity.id
_entity.type
_entity.pdbx_description
1 polymer ?
#
loop_
_entity_poly.entity_id
_entity_poly.type
_entity_poly.pdbx_seq_one_letter_code
_entity_poly.pdbx_strand_id
1 'polypeptide(L)'
;MTGNEKEKDGKDFQVHTRQRVAYGALDFAKTPVQLLISVHLLTFYQQAGASLGAIAFFTSTARCFDVLSDPLMAQISDGFSSRFGRRRPFVFAGCLFYGGCLLALCTPPESLSGASTGVWFGCFYILFFLTDTLMSIPHNALGQEITSDTDQRRLVFMVAKIFQALGMIAAAALPVLLGTILSADCKLPAECHGTAAEGHCAALERR
;
A
#
# COMPACT_ATOMS: atom_id res chain seq x y z
N MET A 1 54.54 -3.80 23.14
CA MET A 1 54.07 -4.58 21.97
C MET A 1 52.58 -4.92 22.09
N THR A 2 51.72 -3.92 22.30
CA THR A 2 50.27 -4.12 22.53
C THR A 2 49.47 -3.15 21.68
N GLY A 3 49.55 -3.33 20.36
CA GLY A 3 48.97 -2.39 19.41
C GLY A 3 48.56 -3.07 18.11
N ASN A 4 47.96 -4.27 18.17
CA ASN A 4 47.42 -4.86 16.94
C ASN A 4 46.31 -5.92 17.08
N GLU A 5 45.65 -6.04 18.24
CA GLU A 5 44.56 -7.03 18.41
C GLU A 5 43.15 -6.43 18.37
N LYS A 6 43.00 -5.09 18.39
CA LYS A 6 41.67 -4.46 18.31
C LYS A 6 41.16 -4.17 16.89
N GLU A 7 41.94 -4.46 15.85
CA GLU A 7 41.55 -4.11 14.46
C GLU A 7 40.95 -5.29 13.66
N LYS A 8 40.98 -6.52 14.20
CA LYS A 8 40.52 -7.71 13.48
C LYS A 8 39.12 -8.21 13.84
N ASP A 9 38.44 -7.61 14.82
CA ASP A 9 37.09 -8.05 15.25
C ASP A 9 35.96 -7.16 14.69
N GLY A 10 36.28 -6.04 14.04
CA GLY A 10 35.31 -5.03 13.58
C GLY A 10 34.79 -5.22 12.14
N LYS A 11 35.15 -6.30 11.44
CA LYS A 11 34.83 -6.46 10.01
C LYS A 11 33.70 -7.44 9.67
N ASP A 12 33.19 -8.24 10.61
CA ASP A 12 32.58 -9.52 10.22
C ASP A 12 31.10 -9.75 10.56
N PHE A 13 30.36 -8.75 11.05
CA PHE A 13 28.89 -8.81 11.05
C PHE A 13 28.26 -7.79 10.10
N GLN A 14 28.76 -7.77 8.86
CA GLN A 14 28.16 -6.96 7.82
C GLN A 14 26.93 -7.67 7.26
N VAL A 15 25.77 -7.02 7.39
CA VAL A 15 24.52 -7.52 6.81
C VAL A 15 24.66 -7.51 5.29
N HIS A 16 24.47 -8.68 4.67
CA HIS A 16 24.63 -8.83 3.24
C HIS A 16 23.66 -7.90 2.49
N THR A 17 24.12 -7.23 1.42
CA THR A 17 23.32 -6.25 0.67
C THR A 17 21.95 -6.80 0.22
N ARG A 18 21.89 -8.08 -0.15
CA ARG A 18 20.63 -8.77 -0.49
C ARG A 18 19.61 -8.76 0.65
N GLN A 19 20.03 -8.89 1.90
CA GLN A 19 19.13 -8.85 3.06
C GLN A 19 18.57 -7.44 3.26
N ARG A 20 19.39 -6.41 3.03
CA ARG A 20 18.95 -5.01 3.11
C ARG A 20 17.91 -4.69 2.05
N VAL A 21 18.15 -5.13 0.81
CA VAL A 21 17.22 -4.94 -0.33
C VAL A 21 15.94 -5.74 -0.13
N ALA A 22 16.03 -7.01 0.26
CA ALA A 22 14.85 -7.83 0.54
C ALA A 22 13.99 -7.26 1.66
N TYR A 23 14.61 -6.68 2.70
CA TYR A 23 13.87 -6.00 3.77
C TYR A 23 13.12 -4.76 3.25
N GLY A 24 13.77 -3.91 2.46
CA GLY A 24 13.18 -2.69 1.89
C GLY A 24 12.17 -2.93 0.75
N ALA A 25 12.22 -4.08 0.09
CA ALA A 25 11.30 -4.40 -1.00
C ALA A 25 9.83 -4.39 -0.56
N LEU A 26 9.54 -4.78 0.69
CA LEU A 26 8.19 -4.73 1.24
C LEU A 26 7.68 -3.28 1.32
N ASP A 27 8.52 -2.36 1.81
CA ASP A 27 8.16 -0.95 1.94
C ASP A 27 7.92 -0.30 0.58
N PHE A 28 8.68 -0.68 -0.45
CA PHE A 28 8.45 -0.24 -1.83
C PHE A 28 7.09 -0.70 -2.38
N ALA A 29 6.64 -1.92 -2.07
CA ALA A 29 5.37 -2.44 -2.55
C ALA A 29 4.15 -1.88 -1.79
N LYS A 30 4.25 -1.80 -0.46
CA LYS A 30 3.16 -1.38 0.44
C LYS A 30 2.89 0.12 0.38
N THR A 31 3.93 0.94 0.37
CA THR A 31 3.79 2.40 0.50
C THR A 31 2.98 3.06 -0.61
N PRO A 32 3.19 2.73 -1.90
CA PRO A 32 2.39 3.25 -3.01
C PRO A 32 0.89 2.99 -2.80
N VAL A 33 0.53 1.76 -2.41
CA VAL A 33 -0.85 1.35 -2.15
C VAL A 33 -1.47 2.20 -1.06
N GLN A 34 -0.76 2.38 0.05
CA GLN A 34 -1.25 3.16 1.18
C GLN A 34 -1.45 4.64 0.83
N LEU A 35 -0.57 5.21 0.00
CA LEU A 35 -0.74 6.57 -0.51
C LEU A 35 -1.98 6.69 -1.39
N LEU A 36 -2.15 5.79 -2.36
CA LEU A 36 -3.31 5.81 -3.27
C LEU A 36 -4.63 5.64 -2.52
N ILE A 37 -4.67 4.75 -1.53
CA ILE A 37 -5.84 4.60 -0.65
C ILE A 37 -6.12 5.89 0.11
N SER A 38 -5.10 6.50 0.69
CA SER A 38 -5.28 7.71 1.51
C SER A 38 -5.82 8.89 0.68
N VAL A 39 -5.48 8.96 -0.61
CA VAL A 39 -5.88 10.06 -1.51
C VAL A 39 -7.18 9.77 -2.27
N HIS A 40 -7.33 8.59 -2.85
CA HIS A 40 -8.41 8.31 -3.81
C HIS A 40 -9.60 7.56 -3.22
N LEU A 41 -9.42 6.83 -2.12
CA LEU A 41 -10.45 5.92 -1.62
C LEU A 41 -11.71 6.66 -1.17
N LEU A 42 -11.55 7.82 -0.52
CA LEU A 42 -12.66 8.67 -0.10
C LEU A 42 -13.52 9.06 -1.30
N THR A 43 -12.91 9.67 -2.31
CA THR A 43 -13.60 10.16 -3.51
C THR A 43 -14.28 9.01 -4.27
N PHE A 44 -13.62 7.86 -4.39
CA PHE A 44 -14.16 6.68 -5.04
C PHE A 44 -15.46 6.20 -4.36
N TYR A 45 -15.45 6.06 -3.02
CA TYR A 45 -16.62 5.59 -2.29
C TYR A 45 -17.74 6.64 -2.20
N GLN A 46 -17.42 7.94 -2.20
CA GLN A 46 -18.41 9.00 -2.31
C GLN A 46 -19.13 8.97 -3.66
N GLN A 47 -18.39 8.79 -4.76
CA GLN A 47 -18.98 8.65 -6.10
C GLN A 47 -19.83 7.38 -6.24
N ALA A 48 -19.45 6.30 -5.53
CA ALA A 48 -20.26 5.08 -5.42
C ALA A 48 -21.50 5.22 -4.51
N GLY A 49 -21.76 6.42 -3.97
CA GLY A 49 -22.97 6.75 -3.21
C GLY A 49 -22.86 6.58 -1.69
N ALA A 50 -21.69 6.24 -1.14
CA ALA A 50 -21.51 6.21 0.30
C ALA A 50 -21.51 7.63 0.90
N SER A 51 -22.17 7.81 2.05
CA SER A 51 -22.19 9.11 2.72
C SER A 51 -20.84 9.42 3.35
N LEU A 52 -20.46 10.71 3.34
CA LEU A 52 -19.22 11.18 3.97
C LEU A 52 -19.17 10.81 5.46
N GLY A 53 -20.31 10.90 6.15
CA GLY A 53 -20.42 10.53 7.56
C GLY A 53 -20.14 9.05 7.81
N ALA A 54 -20.64 8.15 6.95
CA ALA A 54 -20.36 6.72 7.07
C ALA A 54 -18.87 6.42 6.86
N ILE A 55 -18.26 7.02 5.82
CA ILE A 55 -16.83 6.85 5.54
C ILE A 55 -15.99 7.32 6.74
N ALA A 56 -16.25 8.51 7.26
CA ALA A 56 -15.54 9.05 8.42
C ALA A 56 -15.70 8.19 9.69
N PHE A 57 -16.91 7.66 9.91
CA PHE A 57 -17.18 6.77 11.03
C PHE A 57 -16.38 5.48 10.93
N PHE A 58 -16.38 4.82 9.76
CA PHE A 58 -15.65 3.56 9.58
C PHE A 58 -14.13 3.75 9.56
N THR A 59 -13.61 4.83 8.99
CA THR A 59 -12.18 5.12 9.05
C THR A 59 -11.72 5.36 10.48
N SER A 60 -12.47 6.14 11.26
CA SER A 60 -12.18 6.35 12.69
C SER A 60 -12.25 5.04 13.48
N THR A 61 -13.28 4.23 13.20
CA THR A 61 -13.44 2.90 13.81
C THR A 61 -12.23 2.02 13.54
N ALA A 62 -11.73 1.98 12.29
CA ALA A 62 -10.54 1.23 11.95
C ALA A 62 -9.31 1.68 12.75
N ARG A 63 -9.13 3.00 12.95
CA ARG A 63 -8.04 3.51 13.81
C ARG A 63 -8.19 3.13 15.28
N CYS A 64 -9.42 3.09 15.79
CA CYS A 64 -9.65 2.56 17.14
C CYS A 64 -9.25 1.09 17.25
N PHE A 65 -9.50 0.29 16.20
CA PHE A 65 -9.03 -1.09 16.15
C PHE A 65 -7.50 -1.18 16.07
N ASP A 66 -6.82 -0.32 15.30
CA ASP A 66 -5.34 -0.31 15.20
C ASP A 66 -4.68 -0.19 16.58
N VAL A 67 -5.21 0.69 17.45
CA VAL A 67 -4.70 0.89 18.82
C VAL A 67 -4.70 -0.41 19.63
N LEU A 68 -5.63 -1.32 19.35
CA LEU A 68 -5.73 -2.62 20.01
C LEU A 68 -4.97 -3.71 19.27
N SER A 69 -5.09 -3.77 17.94
CA SER A 69 -4.47 -4.82 17.13
C SER A 69 -2.95 -4.72 17.10
N ASP A 70 -2.38 -3.51 17.19
CA ASP A 70 -0.93 -3.33 17.10
C ASP A 70 -0.18 -3.98 18.28
N PRO A 71 -0.52 -3.71 19.56
CA PRO A 71 0.10 -4.40 20.70
C PRO A 71 -0.19 -5.91 20.73
N LEU A 72 -1.42 -6.31 20.37
CA LEU A 72 -1.80 -7.72 20.33
C LEU A 72 -0.94 -8.47 19.30
N MET A 73 -0.78 -7.91 18.10
CA MET A 73 0.03 -8.52 17.05
C MET A 73 1.51 -8.54 17.43
N ALA A 74 2.01 -7.50 18.10
CA ALA A 74 3.37 -7.49 18.62
C ALA A 74 3.60 -8.70 19.55
N GLN A 75 2.74 -8.87 20.56
CA GLN A 75 2.82 -9.99 21.51
C GLN A 75 2.69 -11.36 20.84
N ILE A 76 1.71 -11.53 19.93
CA ILE A 76 1.50 -12.79 19.20
C ILE A 76 2.76 -13.13 18.37
N SER A 77 3.32 -12.15 17.67
CA SER A 77 4.49 -12.37 16.82
C SER A 77 5.76 -12.67 17.63
N ASP A 78 5.86 -12.15 18.85
CA ASP A 78 7.01 -12.37 19.74
C ASP A 78 7.02 -13.77 20.36
N GLY A 79 5.84 -14.30 20.69
CA GLY A 79 5.67 -15.63 21.29
C GLY A 79 5.59 -16.80 20.31
N PHE A 80 5.44 -16.51 19.01
CA PHE A 80 5.31 -17.57 18.00
C PHE A 80 6.65 -18.20 17.63
N SER A 81 6.69 -19.53 17.52
CA SER A 81 7.85 -20.24 16.98
C SER A 81 7.42 -21.18 15.85
N SER A 82 8.15 -21.14 14.74
CA SER A 82 7.88 -21.96 13.57
C SER A 82 9.18 -22.31 12.85
N ARG A 83 9.16 -23.43 12.11
CA ARG A 83 10.29 -23.90 11.30
C ARG A 83 10.77 -22.89 10.24
N PHE A 84 9.91 -21.96 9.85
CA PHE A 84 10.21 -20.91 8.87
C PHE A 84 10.73 -19.59 9.51
N GLY A 85 10.98 -19.62 10.82
CA GLY A 85 11.33 -18.47 11.63
C GLY A 85 10.12 -17.88 12.36
N ARG A 86 10.41 -17.04 13.36
CA ARG A 86 9.41 -16.45 14.26
C ARG A 86 8.48 -15.45 13.56
N ARG A 87 9.02 -14.52 12.77
CA ARG A 87 8.23 -13.40 12.21
C ARG A 87 7.88 -13.52 10.73
N ARG A 88 8.67 -14.27 9.96
CA ARG A 88 8.50 -14.40 8.50
C ARG A 88 7.14 -14.98 8.07
N PRO A 89 6.56 -15.97 8.76
CA PRO A 89 5.24 -16.49 8.39
C PRO A 89 4.14 -15.43 8.46
N PHE A 90 4.17 -14.54 9.46
CA PHE A 90 3.19 -13.47 9.60
C PHE A 90 3.31 -12.43 8.49
N VAL A 91 4.55 -12.03 8.14
CA VAL A 91 4.77 -11.11 7.02
C VAL A 91 4.21 -11.71 5.73
N PHE A 92 4.49 -12.98 5.45
CA PHE A 92 4.01 -13.65 4.23
C PHE A 92 2.48 -13.80 4.20
N ALA A 93 1.88 -14.27 5.29
CA ALA A 93 0.42 -14.37 5.41
C ALA A 93 -0.24 -12.99 5.31
N GLY A 94 0.34 -12.00 5.97
CA GLY A 94 -0.06 -10.59 5.91
C GLY A 94 -0.06 -10.07 4.48
N CYS A 95 1.02 -10.27 3.71
CA CYS A 95 1.06 -9.87 2.29
C CYS A 95 -0.09 -10.47 1.47
N LEU A 96 -0.38 -11.76 1.67
CA LEU A 96 -1.43 -12.45 0.93
C LEU A 96 -2.82 -11.90 1.26
N PHE A 97 -3.14 -11.77 2.55
CA PHE A 97 -4.42 -11.23 2.98
C PHE A 97 -4.56 -9.74 2.67
N TYR A 98 -3.48 -8.98 2.77
CA TYR A 98 -3.43 -7.56 2.40
C TYR A 98 -3.79 -7.35 0.93
N GLY A 99 -3.20 -8.14 0.03
CA GLY A 99 -3.55 -8.12 -1.40
C GLY A 99 -5.01 -8.50 -1.66
N GLY A 100 -5.52 -9.53 -0.99
CA GLY A 100 -6.93 -9.93 -1.11
C GLY A 100 -7.91 -8.86 -0.62
N CYS A 101 -7.62 -8.23 0.52
CA CYS A 101 -8.44 -7.15 1.06
C CYS A 101 -8.38 -5.90 0.20
N LEU A 102 -7.20 -5.57 -0.34
CA LEU A 102 -7.04 -4.48 -1.29
C LEU A 102 -7.92 -4.67 -2.52
N LEU A 103 -7.88 -5.86 -3.12
CA LEU A 103 -8.70 -6.17 -4.29
C LEU A 103 -10.19 -6.00 -3.97
N ALA A 104 -10.66 -6.60 -2.88
CA ALA A 104 -12.06 -6.49 -2.45
C ALA A 104 -12.49 -5.03 -2.15
N LEU A 105 -11.57 -4.22 -1.62
CA LEU A 105 -11.80 -2.81 -1.33
C LEU A 105 -11.85 -1.96 -2.61
N CYS A 106 -11.10 -2.32 -3.65
CA CYS A 106 -11.10 -1.65 -4.95
C CYS A 106 -12.22 -2.13 -5.89
N THR A 107 -12.79 -3.32 -5.66
CA THR A 107 -13.87 -3.89 -6.49
C THR A 107 -15.14 -4.12 -5.68
N PRO A 108 -15.84 -3.06 -5.25
CA PRO A 108 -17.15 -3.22 -4.62
C PRO A 108 -18.15 -3.80 -5.64
N PRO A 109 -19.05 -4.71 -5.24
CA PRO A 109 -20.09 -5.24 -6.12
C PRO A 109 -20.99 -4.11 -6.67
N GLU A 110 -21.23 -4.12 -7.98
CA GLU A 110 -22.04 -3.09 -8.68
C GLU A 110 -23.50 -3.03 -8.18
N SER A 111 -23.98 -4.11 -7.55
CA SER A 111 -25.32 -4.18 -6.96
C SER A 111 -25.49 -3.35 -5.69
N LEU A 112 -24.40 -2.86 -5.08
CA LEU A 112 -24.46 -2.06 -3.86
C LEU A 112 -24.72 -0.59 -4.18
N SER A 113 -25.60 0.05 -3.39
CA SER A 113 -25.84 1.49 -3.50
C SER A 113 -26.09 2.13 -2.14
N GLY A 114 -25.70 3.40 -2.01
CA GLY A 114 -25.96 4.18 -0.80
C GLY A 114 -25.31 3.60 0.46
N ALA A 115 -26.14 3.25 1.44
CA ALA A 115 -25.69 2.76 2.75
C ALA A 115 -24.97 1.41 2.68
N SER A 116 -25.37 0.50 1.78
CA SER A 116 -24.73 -0.82 1.66
C SER A 116 -23.29 -0.70 1.16
N THR A 117 -23.01 0.27 0.29
CA THR A 117 -21.65 0.61 -0.17
C THR A 117 -20.78 1.10 0.99
N GLY A 118 -21.36 1.90 1.89
CA GLY A 118 -20.68 2.36 3.11
C GLY A 118 -20.33 1.22 4.07
N VAL A 119 -21.23 0.24 4.25
CA VAL A 119 -20.96 -0.94 5.08
C VAL A 119 -19.87 -1.82 4.46
N TRP A 120 -19.92 -2.05 3.14
CA TRP A 120 -18.87 -2.77 2.42
C TRP A 120 -17.50 -2.12 2.60
N PHE A 121 -17.45 -0.79 2.38
CA PHE A 121 -16.27 0.01 2.67
C PHE A 121 -15.76 -0.25 4.09
N GLY A 122 -16.62 -0.10 5.10
CA GLY A 122 -16.22 -0.25 6.50
C GLY A 122 -15.64 -1.62 6.82
N CYS A 123 -16.31 -2.69 6.38
CA CYS A 123 -15.85 -4.06 6.62
C CYS A 123 -14.48 -4.32 6.00
N PHE A 124 -14.30 -4.02 4.70
CA PHE A 124 -13.04 -4.28 4.02
C PHE A 124 -11.94 -3.29 4.40
N TYR A 125 -12.28 -2.06 4.76
CA TYR A 125 -11.30 -1.08 5.25
C TYR A 125 -10.72 -1.49 6.59
N ILE A 126 -11.57 -1.90 7.55
CA ILE A 126 -11.09 -2.42 8.84
C ILE A 126 -10.25 -3.69 8.64
N LEU A 127 -10.71 -4.62 7.80
CA LEU A 127 -9.98 -5.85 7.53
C LEU A 127 -8.62 -5.56 6.84
N PHE A 128 -8.60 -4.63 5.90
CA PHE A 128 -7.38 -4.20 5.23
C PHE A 128 -6.35 -3.66 6.23
N PHE A 129 -6.74 -2.77 7.14
CA PHE A 129 -5.84 -2.26 8.18
C PHE A 129 -5.41 -3.34 9.17
N LEU A 130 -6.30 -4.27 9.53
CA LEU A 130 -5.93 -5.40 10.38
C LEU A 130 -4.88 -6.31 9.71
N THR A 131 -5.00 -6.57 8.41
CA THR A 131 -3.99 -7.31 7.64
C THR A 131 -2.70 -6.51 7.46
N ASP A 132 -2.81 -5.18 7.43
CA ASP A 132 -1.65 -4.29 7.42
C ASP A 132 -0.85 -4.39 8.73
N THR A 133 -1.52 -4.42 9.87
CA THR A 133 -0.91 -4.67 11.18
C THR A 133 -0.25 -6.04 11.23
N LEU A 134 -0.93 -7.09 10.75
CA LEU A 134 -0.40 -8.46 10.66
C LEU A 134 0.92 -8.55 9.89
N MET A 135 1.06 -7.72 8.87
CA MET A 135 2.26 -7.66 8.02
C MET A 135 3.34 -6.73 8.59
N SER A 136 2.97 -5.50 8.96
CA SER A 136 3.90 -4.41 9.27
C SER A 136 4.54 -4.53 10.64
N ILE A 137 3.81 -4.98 11.66
CA ILE A 137 4.35 -5.12 13.02
C ILE A 137 5.48 -6.16 13.06
N PRO A 138 5.31 -7.39 12.54
CA PRO A 138 6.39 -8.37 12.51
C PRO A 138 7.54 -7.97 11.57
N HIS A 139 7.25 -7.24 10.48
CA HIS A 139 8.29 -6.71 9.58
C HIS A 139 9.17 -5.66 10.28
N ASN A 140 8.58 -4.69 10.96
CA ASN A 140 9.31 -3.68 11.73
C ASN A 140 10.19 -4.31 12.83
N ALA A 141 9.65 -5.31 13.53
CA ALA A 141 10.40 -6.04 14.55
C ALA A 141 11.53 -6.90 13.94
N LEU A 142 11.31 -7.51 12.77
CA LEU A 142 12.36 -8.21 12.03
C LEU A 142 13.53 -7.27 11.69
N GLY A 143 13.26 -6.00 11.37
CA GLY A 143 14.29 -4.98 11.12
C GLY A 143 15.26 -4.78 12.29
N GLN A 144 14.76 -4.92 13.52
CA GLN A 144 15.56 -4.82 14.74
C GLN A 144 16.38 -6.09 15.03
N GLU A 145 15.92 -7.24 14.54
CA GLU A 145 16.56 -8.56 14.76
C GLU A 145 17.65 -8.88 13.72
N ILE A 146 17.70 -8.19 12.58
CA ILE A 146 18.66 -8.47 11.49
C ILE A 146 20.11 -8.31 11.93
N THR A 147 20.41 -7.36 12.84
CA THR A 147 21.76 -7.12 13.32
C THR A 147 21.78 -6.50 14.70
N SER A 148 22.76 -6.89 15.52
CA SER A 148 23.05 -6.30 16.82
C SER A 148 23.84 -4.99 16.72
N ASP A 149 24.49 -4.73 15.59
CA ASP A 149 25.25 -3.50 15.35
C ASP A 149 24.33 -2.34 14.92
N THR A 150 24.36 -1.26 15.70
CA THR A 150 23.58 -0.04 15.46
C THR A 150 23.87 0.59 14.10
N ASP A 151 25.12 0.60 13.63
CA ASP A 151 25.46 1.24 12.36
C ASP A 151 24.95 0.42 11.18
N GLN A 152 25.10 -0.91 11.23
CA GLN A 152 24.53 -1.81 10.23
C GLN A 152 22.99 -1.74 10.23
N ARG A 153 22.37 -1.66 11.42
CA ARG A 153 20.92 -1.53 11.55
C ARG A 153 20.42 -0.23 10.92
N ARG A 154 21.14 0.88 11.16
CA ARG A 154 20.85 2.17 10.52
C ARG A 154 20.88 2.05 9.00
N LEU A 155 21.87 1.35 8.44
CA LEU A 155 21.95 1.14 6.98
C LEU A 155 20.78 0.32 6.43
N VAL A 156 20.31 -0.71 7.15
CA VAL A 156 19.12 -1.49 6.77
C VAL A 156 17.89 -0.58 6.68
N PHE A 157 17.62 0.20 7.73
CA PHE A 157 16.51 1.14 7.74
C PHE A 157 16.65 2.24 6.70
N MET A 158 17.86 2.75 6.46
CA MET A 158 18.11 3.76 5.43
C MET A 158 17.76 3.23 4.03
N VAL A 159 18.20 2.01 3.69
CA VAL A 159 17.83 1.38 2.41
C VAL A 159 16.32 1.21 2.32
N ALA A 160 15.67 0.74 3.38
CA ALA A 160 14.21 0.60 3.43
C ALA A 160 13.48 1.94 3.19
N LYS A 161 13.97 3.02 3.79
CA LYS A 161 13.43 4.38 3.58
C LYS A 161 13.65 4.91 2.17
N ILE A 162 14.76 4.58 1.52
CA ILE A 162 14.96 4.92 0.09
C ILE A 162 13.93 4.18 -0.77
N PHE A 163 13.72 2.89 -0.52
CA PHE A 163 12.69 2.10 -1.20
C PHE A 163 11.29 2.66 -0.96
N GLN A 164 10.98 3.06 0.27
CA GLN A 164 9.74 3.76 0.62
C GLN A 164 9.55 5.05 -0.21
N ALA A 165 10.59 5.89 -0.28
CA ALA A 165 10.54 7.16 -1.01
C ALA A 165 10.35 6.95 -2.53
N LEU A 166 11.08 5.99 -3.12
CA LEU A 166 10.90 5.62 -4.53
C LEU A 166 9.49 5.13 -4.81
N GLY A 167 8.91 4.33 -3.91
CA GLY A 167 7.52 3.88 -4.01
C GLY A 167 6.53 5.05 -3.97
N MET A 168 6.72 6.01 -3.06
CA MET A 168 5.86 7.22 -3.01
C MET A 168 5.94 8.04 -4.29
N ILE A 169 7.15 8.26 -4.82
CA ILE A 169 7.35 8.98 -6.08
C ILE A 169 6.64 8.24 -7.22
N ALA A 170 6.78 6.91 -7.29
CA ALA A 170 6.10 6.11 -8.29
C ALA A 170 4.56 6.22 -8.17
N ALA A 171 3.99 6.14 -6.97
CA ALA A 171 2.55 6.31 -6.76
C ALA A 171 2.03 7.69 -7.15
N ALA A 172 2.79 8.76 -6.88
CA ALA A 172 2.40 10.12 -7.24
C ALA A 172 2.53 10.37 -8.75
N ALA A 173 3.60 9.87 -9.37
CA ALA A 173 3.88 10.08 -10.78
C ALA A 173 3.01 9.23 -11.71
N LEU A 174 2.68 8.00 -11.32
CA LEU A 174 2.03 7.03 -12.20
C LEU A 174 0.65 7.48 -12.71
N PRO A 175 -0.29 7.98 -11.87
CA PRO A 175 -1.59 8.45 -12.37
C PRO A 175 -1.47 9.67 -13.30
N VAL A 176 -0.53 10.57 -13.01
CA VAL A 176 -0.29 11.76 -13.83
C VAL A 176 0.29 11.35 -15.18
N LEU A 177 1.28 10.46 -15.18
CA LEU A 177 1.92 9.95 -16.40
C LEU A 177 0.91 9.16 -17.25
N LEU A 178 0.09 8.32 -16.62
CA LEU A 178 -0.95 7.58 -17.31
C LEU A 178 -1.99 8.55 -17.89
N GLY A 179 -2.39 9.57 -17.14
CA GLY A 179 -3.30 10.61 -17.62
C GLY A 179 -2.73 11.37 -18.83
N THR A 180 -1.45 11.74 -18.82
CA THR A 180 -0.83 12.43 -19.96
C THR A 180 -0.68 11.51 -21.17
N ILE A 181 -0.28 10.25 -21.00
CA ILE A 181 -0.18 9.26 -22.09
C ILE A 181 -1.56 8.97 -22.68
N LEU A 182 -2.56 8.67 -21.85
CA LEU A 182 -3.93 8.42 -22.32
C LEU A 182 -4.53 9.65 -23.00
N SER A 183 -4.22 10.87 -22.52
CA SER A 183 -4.61 12.11 -23.19
C SER A 183 -3.85 12.37 -24.50
N ALA A 184 -2.64 11.80 -24.65
CA ALA A 184 -1.87 11.85 -25.89
C ALA A 184 -2.40 10.84 -26.93
N ASP A 185 -2.90 9.68 -26.49
CA ASP A 185 -3.63 8.74 -27.36
C ASP A 185 -5.02 9.29 -27.74
N CYS A 186 -5.66 10.06 -26.86
CA CYS A 186 -6.86 10.84 -27.17
C CYS A 186 -6.58 12.08 -28.06
N LYS A 187 -5.32 12.26 -28.51
CA LYS A 187 -4.87 13.21 -29.53
C LYS A 187 -4.47 12.52 -30.85
N LEU A 188 -4.92 11.29 -31.10
CA LEU A 188 -5.09 10.81 -32.47
C LEU A 188 -6.24 11.62 -33.13
N PRO A 189 -6.10 12.01 -34.40
CA PRO A 189 -6.74 13.20 -34.95
C PRO A 189 -8.26 13.09 -34.92
N ALA A 190 -8.89 14.22 -34.61
CA ALA A 190 -10.28 14.52 -34.92
C ALA A 190 -10.52 14.60 -36.45
N GLU A 191 -10.09 13.57 -37.20
CA GLU A 191 -10.33 13.39 -38.64
C GLU A 191 -10.91 11.99 -38.95
N CYS A 192 -11.78 11.50 -38.06
CA CYS A 192 -12.82 10.52 -38.42
C CYS A 192 -14.21 10.95 -37.91
N HIS A 193 -14.43 12.26 -37.77
CA HIS A 193 -15.75 12.87 -38.00
C HIS A 193 -15.78 13.43 -39.42
N GLY A 194 -15.64 12.53 -40.40
CA GLY A 194 -16.07 12.80 -41.75
C GLY A 194 -17.57 13.02 -41.75
N THR A 195 -18.00 14.28 -41.91
CA THR A 195 -19.06 14.64 -42.86
C THR A 195 -20.27 13.69 -42.91
N ALA A 196 -21.08 13.63 -41.84
CA ALA A 196 -22.42 13.03 -41.92
C ALA A 196 -23.41 13.47 -40.82
N ALA A 197 -22.96 14.10 -39.72
CA ALA A 197 -23.83 14.32 -38.55
C ALA A 197 -24.24 15.78 -38.30
N GLU A 198 -23.67 16.78 -38.99
CA GLU A 198 -24.03 18.19 -38.78
C GLU A 198 -25.02 18.74 -39.82
N GLY A 199 -25.30 18.01 -40.91
CA GLY A 199 -26.31 18.41 -41.90
C GLY A 199 -27.72 17.89 -41.63
N HIS A 200 -27.88 16.85 -40.81
CA HIS A 200 -29.17 16.14 -40.67
C HIS A 200 -30.01 16.58 -39.46
N CYS A 201 -29.41 17.24 -38.46
CA CYS A 201 -30.13 17.72 -37.28
C CYS A 201 -30.82 19.08 -37.49
N ALA A 202 -30.41 19.87 -38.50
CA ALA A 202 -30.99 21.19 -38.79
C ALA A 202 -32.21 21.15 -39.74
N ALA A 203 -32.60 19.99 -40.26
CA ALA A 203 -33.68 19.85 -41.25
C ALA A 203 -35.01 19.29 -40.68
N LEU A 204 -35.06 18.88 -39.40
CA LEU A 204 -36.26 18.30 -38.78
C LEU A 204 -36.97 19.23 -37.78
N GLU A 205 -36.50 20.47 -37.60
CA GLU A 205 -37.17 21.51 -36.79
C GLU A 205 -38.09 22.43 -37.62
N ARG A 206 -38.26 22.15 -38.93
CA ARG A 206 -39.17 22.91 -39.82
C ARG A 206 -40.13 22.02 -40.61
N ARG A 207 -40.79 21.07 -39.96
CA ARG A 207 -42.05 20.49 -40.42
C ARG A 207 -42.99 20.20 -39.27
#